data_AF-A0A951ZD05-F1
#
_entry.id   AF-A0A951ZD05-F1
#
_cell.length_a   1.000
_cell.length_b   1.000
_cell.length_c   1.000
_cell.angle_alpha   90.00
_cell.angle_beta   90.00
_cell.angle_gamma   90.00
#
_symmetry.space_group_name_H-M   'P 1'
#
loop_
_entity.id
_entity.type
_entity.pdbx_description
1 polymer ?
#
loop_
_entity_poly.entity_id
_entity_poly.type
_entity_poly.pdbx_seq_one_letter_code
_entity_poly.pdbx_strand_id
1 'polypeptide(L)'
;AAHVRAMLGFRAQGAAVFDYGNNIRQAALDEGVQDAFGFPGFVPAYIRPLFCRGVGPFRWVALSGDPEDIYATDRKVKELLPDDAHLHRWLDMARERIHFQGLPARICWVGLGDRHRLGLAFNEMVARGELKAPIVIGRDHLDSGSVASPNRETEAMRDGSDAVSDWPILNALLNTASGASWVSLHHGGGVGMGYSQHAGMVVVCDGTPAAAARIGRVLWNDPASGVMRHADAGYEEAIRHARHCGLDLPMVGRELGA
;
A
#
# COMPACT_ATOMS: atom_id res chain seq x y z
N ALA A 1 9.56 19.08 20.75
CA ALA A 1 8.61 19.60 21.75
C ALA A 1 7.84 20.87 21.32
N ALA A 2 8.46 22.05 21.16
CA ALA A 2 7.75 23.32 20.92
C ALA A 2 6.81 23.31 19.70
N HIS A 3 7.26 22.70 18.59
CA HIS A 3 6.45 22.52 17.37
C HIS A 3 5.14 21.75 17.67
N VAL A 4 5.21 20.62 18.37
CA VAL A 4 4.01 19.81 18.70
C VAL A 4 3.07 20.54 19.65
N ARG A 5 3.58 21.34 20.61
CA ARG A 5 2.73 22.20 21.44
C ARG A 5 1.93 23.21 20.61
N ALA A 6 2.53 23.77 19.56
CA ALA A 6 1.81 24.66 18.64
C ALA A 6 0.71 23.90 17.86
N MET A 7 1.00 22.69 17.38
CA MET A 7 0.01 21.82 16.73
C MET A 7 -1.17 21.50 17.66
N LEU A 8 -0.90 21.18 18.93
CA LEU A 8 -1.93 20.97 19.96
C LEU A 8 -2.75 22.24 20.21
N GLY A 9 -2.12 23.41 20.22
CA GLY A 9 -2.79 24.71 20.32
C GLY A 9 -3.77 24.96 19.16
N PHE A 10 -3.38 24.67 17.92
CA PHE A 10 -4.29 24.77 16.77
C PHE A 10 -5.46 23.79 16.89
N ARG A 11 -5.21 22.56 17.33
CA ARG A 11 -6.27 21.58 17.55
C ARG A 11 -7.27 22.02 18.63
N ALA A 12 -6.78 22.61 19.72
CA ALA A 12 -7.63 23.16 20.77
C ALA A 12 -8.53 24.30 20.26
N GLN A 13 -8.14 24.98 19.17
CA GLN A 13 -8.94 25.99 18.48
C GLN A 13 -9.84 25.41 17.37
N GLY A 14 -9.94 24.08 17.26
CA GLY A 14 -10.84 23.39 16.32
C GLY A 14 -10.24 23.05 14.96
N ALA A 15 -8.94 23.29 14.74
CA ALA A 15 -8.28 22.86 13.50
C ALA A 15 -8.17 21.32 13.43
N ALA A 16 -8.35 20.75 12.23
CA ALA A 16 -8.03 19.36 11.98
C ALA A 16 -6.50 19.19 11.94
N VAL A 17 -5.96 18.50 12.95
CA VAL A 17 -4.53 18.26 13.12
C VAL A 17 -4.28 16.76 13.16
N PHE A 18 -3.26 16.30 12.45
CA PHE A 18 -2.85 14.90 12.42
C PHE A 18 -1.33 14.78 12.22
N ASP A 19 -0.77 13.65 12.64
CA ASP A 19 0.62 13.28 12.38
C ASP A 19 0.73 12.59 11.02
N TYR A 20 1.69 13.03 10.21
CA TYR A 20 1.89 12.51 8.86
C TYR A 20 3.10 11.56 8.76
N GLY A 21 3.29 10.73 9.78
CA GLY A 21 4.14 9.55 9.72
C GLY A 21 5.64 9.79 9.81
N ASN A 22 6.03 10.86 10.51
CA ASN A 22 7.44 11.21 10.76
C ASN A 22 7.86 11.03 12.23
N ASN A 23 6.99 10.46 13.06
CA ASN A 23 7.24 10.19 14.49
C ASN A 23 7.44 11.44 15.37
N ILE A 24 7.01 12.63 14.91
CA ILE A 24 7.22 13.89 15.63
C ILE A 24 6.50 13.91 17.00
N ARG A 25 5.36 13.22 17.12
CA ARG A 25 4.64 13.07 18.38
C ARG A 25 5.47 12.31 19.42
N GLN A 26 6.11 11.20 19.04
CA GLN A 26 6.98 10.45 19.93
C GLN A 26 8.18 11.30 20.38
N ALA A 27 8.86 11.95 19.43
CA ALA A 27 9.98 12.83 19.77
C ALA A 27 9.56 13.99 20.69
N ALA A 28 8.31 14.44 20.65
CA ALA A 28 7.80 15.43 21.60
C ALA A 28 7.43 14.82 22.96
N LEU A 29 6.88 13.60 22.99
CA LEU A 29 6.60 12.87 24.22
C LEU A 29 7.88 12.62 25.02
N ASP A 30 8.94 12.16 24.35
CA ASP A 30 10.25 11.88 24.96
C ASP A 30 10.87 13.16 25.56
N GLU A 31 10.56 14.31 24.97
CA GLU A 31 10.95 15.65 25.44
C GLU A 31 9.92 16.28 26.42
N GLY A 32 9.04 15.46 27.01
CA GLY A 32 8.15 15.83 28.11
C GLY A 32 6.80 16.45 27.71
N VAL A 33 6.40 16.43 26.43
CA VAL A 33 5.04 16.82 26.02
C VAL A 33 4.09 15.65 26.28
N GLN A 34 3.53 15.59 27.49
CA GLN A 34 2.71 14.44 27.95
C GLN A 34 1.49 14.15 27.06
N ASP A 35 0.93 15.17 26.43
CA ASP A 35 -0.22 15.09 25.53
C ASP A 35 0.16 15.10 24.03
N ALA A 36 1.41 14.74 23.68
CA ALA A 36 1.88 14.77 22.30
C ALA A 36 1.04 13.90 21.35
N PHE A 37 0.47 12.80 21.84
CA PHE A 37 -0.46 11.93 21.10
C PHE A 37 -1.91 12.42 21.18
N GLY A 38 -2.13 13.68 21.56
CA GLY A 38 -3.46 14.28 21.59
C GLY A 38 -4.13 14.18 20.23
N PHE A 39 -3.41 14.36 19.12
CA PHE A 39 -3.93 14.21 17.75
C PHE A 39 -3.50 12.88 17.10
N PRO A 40 -4.33 12.31 16.21
CA PRO A 40 -4.11 10.99 15.64
C PRO A 40 -3.08 11.01 14.50
N GLY A 41 -2.55 9.84 14.14
CA GLY A 41 -1.87 9.65 12.85
C GLY A 41 -2.85 9.63 11.69
N PHE A 42 -2.36 9.97 10.50
CA PHE A 42 -3.19 10.02 9.29
C PHE A 42 -3.78 8.66 8.90
N VAL A 43 -3.14 7.54 9.26
CA VAL A 43 -3.64 6.20 8.90
C VAL A 43 -4.90 5.81 9.66
N PRO A 44 -4.92 5.79 11.01
CA PRO A 44 -6.17 5.54 11.73
C PRO A 44 -7.25 6.58 11.43
N ALA A 45 -6.87 7.83 11.13
CA ALA A 45 -7.83 8.90 10.85
C ALA A 45 -8.48 8.83 9.45
N TYR A 46 -7.73 8.42 8.42
CA TYR A 46 -8.17 8.59 7.02
C TYR A 46 -7.90 7.38 6.12
N ILE A 47 -6.77 6.70 6.26
CA ILE A 47 -6.29 5.73 5.25
C ILE A 47 -6.72 4.30 5.53
N ARG A 48 -6.91 3.91 6.79
CA ARG A 48 -7.18 2.51 7.14
C ARG A 48 -8.33 1.84 6.38
N PRO A 49 -9.47 2.51 6.08
CA PRO A 49 -10.52 1.91 5.24
C PRO A 49 -10.03 1.47 3.86
N LEU A 50 -9.05 2.18 3.27
CA LEU A 50 -8.42 1.77 2.01
C LEU A 50 -7.60 0.49 2.21
N PHE A 51 -6.82 0.40 3.29
CA PHE A 51 -6.04 -0.80 3.61
C PHE A 51 -6.89 -2.03 3.88
N CYS A 52 -8.08 -1.88 4.47
CA CYS A 52 -9.03 -2.98 4.63
C CYS A 52 -9.43 -3.64 3.31
N ARG A 53 -9.29 -2.94 2.17
CA ARG A 53 -9.54 -3.46 0.81
C ARG A 53 -8.26 -3.74 0.03
N GLY A 54 -7.10 -3.78 0.69
CA GLY A 54 -5.79 -3.95 0.06
C GLY A 54 -5.36 -2.76 -0.82
N VAL A 55 -6.08 -1.64 -0.78
CA VAL A 55 -5.78 -0.43 -1.58
C VAL A 55 -4.58 0.26 -0.95
N GLY A 56 -3.56 0.53 -1.74
CA GLY A 56 -2.32 1.16 -1.27
C GLY A 56 -1.49 1.72 -2.42
N PRO A 57 -0.26 2.21 -2.16
CA PRO A 57 0.54 3.01 -3.09
C PRO A 57 1.22 2.17 -4.19
N PHE A 58 0.41 1.43 -4.95
CA PHE A 58 0.80 0.67 -6.13
C PHE A 58 1.37 1.59 -7.21
N ARG A 59 2.51 1.21 -7.78
CA ARG A 59 3.23 2.02 -8.75
C ARG A 59 3.91 1.18 -9.81
N TRP A 60 4.19 1.79 -10.94
CA TRP A 60 4.99 1.17 -11.99
C TRP A 60 5.92 2.16 -12.67
N VAL A 61 6.95 1.62 -13.33
CA VAL A 61 8.04 2.37 -13.96
C VAL A 61 8.31 1.79 -15.34
N ALA A 62 8.41 2.66 -16.35
CA ALA A 62 8.76 2.27 -17.71
C ALA A 62 10.28 2.19 -17.88
N LEU A 63 10.83 0.98 -18.10
CA LEU A 63 12.27 0.79 -18.29
C LEU A 63 12.80 1.32 -19.62
N SER A 64 11.91 1.65 -20.56
CA SER A 64 12.25 2.31 -21.83
C SER A 64 12.78 3.73 -21.63
N GLY A 65 12.43 4.36 -20.50
CA GLY A 65 12.64 5.80 -20.31
C GLY A 65 11.66 6.69 -21.08
N ASP A 66 10.72 6.10 -21.84
CA ASP A 66 9.80 6.84 -22.69
C ASP A 66 8.46 7.13 -21.97
N PRO A 67 8.06 8.42 -21.84
CA PRO A 67 6.82 8.78 -21.15
C PRO A 67 5.55 8.24 -21.82
N GLU A 68 5.58 7.93 -23.11
CA GLU A 68 4.42 7.39 -23.82
C GLU A 68 4.03 5.99 -23.31
N ASP A 69 4.98 5.21 -22.77
CA ASP A 69 4.66 3.93 -22.13
C ASP A 69 3.79 4.17 -20.88
N ILE A 70 4.08 5.21 -20.09
CA ILE A 70 3.23 5.59 -18.95
C ILE A 70 1.87 6.07 -19.43
N TYR A 71 1.80 6.91 -20.46
CA TYR A 71 0.50 7.36 -20.97
C TYR A 71 -0.34 6.23 -21.58
N ALA A 72 0.31 5.22 -22.18
CA ALA A 72 -0.37 4.01 -22.64
C ALA A 72 -0.92 3.19 -21.46
N THR A 73 -0.13 3.02 -20.39
CA THR A 73 -0.63 2.35 -19.17
C THR A 73 -1.75 3.15 -18.48
N ASP A 74 -1.69 4.49 -18.45
CA ASP A 74 -2.77 5.33 -17.89
C ASP A 74 -4.09 5.08 -18.64
N ARG A 75 -4.06 4.98 -19.98
CA ARG A 75 -5.23 4.62 -20.79
C ARG A 75 -5.72 3.20 -20.46
N LYS A 76 -4.81 2.22 -20.38
CA LYS A 76 -5.17 0.84 -20.05
C LYS A 76 -5.84 0.71 -18.68
N VAL A 77 -5.37 1.46 -17.69
CA VAL A 77 -5.99 1.48 -16.36
C VAL A 77 -7.44 1.99 -16.45
N LYS A 78 -7.68 3.08 -17.18
CA LYS A 78 -9.04 3.61 -17.39
C LYS A 78 -9.96 2.62 -18.11
N GLU A 79 -9.44 1.87 -19.09
CA GLU A 79 -10.19 0.83 -19.80
C GLU A 79 -10.58 -0.33 -18.88
N LEU A 80 -9.70 -0.74 -17.97
CA LEU A 80 -9.94 -1.88 -17.08
C LEU A 80 -10.79 -1.54 -15.85
N LEU A 81 -10.82 -0.25 -15.48
CA LEU A 81 -11.56 0.31 -14.35
C LEU A 81 -12.44 1.47 -14.82
N PRO A 82 -13.42 1.22 -15.72
CA PRO A 82 -14.17 2.29 -16.39
C PRO A 82 -15.07 3.11 -15.45
N ASP A 83 -15.52 2.50 -14.36
CA ASP A 83 -16.52 3.10 -13.45
C ASP A 83 -15.90 3.89 -12.28
N ASP A 84 -14.56 3.94 -12.17
CA ASP A 84 -13.89 4.68 -11.11
C ASP A 84 -13.54 6.11 -11.54
N ALA A 85 -14.54 6.99 -11.46
CA ALA A 85 -14.39 8.40 -11.81
C ALA A 85 -13.30 9.12 -10.99
N HIS A 86 -13.08 8.71 -9.73
CA HIS A 86 -12.03 9.31 -8.89
C HIS A 86 -10.64 8.94 -9.40
N LEU A 87 -10.43 7.65 -9.71
CA LEU A 87 -9.19 7.15 -10.29
C LEU A 87 -8.91 7.80 -11.64
N HIS A 88 -9.93 7.98 -12.49
CA HIS A 88 -9.74 8.63 -13.80
C HIS A 88 -9.29 10.07 -13.63
N ARG A 89 -9.93 10.83 -12.74
CA ARG A 89 -9.52 12.19 -12.40
C ARG A 89 -8.11 12.23 -11.82
N TRP A 90 -7.73 11.25 -10.99
CA TRP A 90 -6.37 11.13 -10.48
C TRP A 90 -5.36 10.99 -11.62
N LEU A 91 -5.59 10.10 -12.59
CA LEU A 91 -4.70 9.93 -13.74
C LEU A 91 -4.61 11.19 -14.62
N ASP A 92 -5.73 11.89 -14.83
CA ASP A 92 -5.74 13.14 -15.59
C ASP A 92 -4.91 14.23 -14.90
N MET A 93 -5.14 14.44 -13.60
CA MET A 93 -4.34 15.39 -12.81
C MET A 93 -2.87 14.98 -12.75
N ALA A 94 -2.58 13.68 -12.61
CA ALA A 94 -1.21 13.18 -12.57
C ALA A 94 -0.50 13.37 -13.92
N ARG A 95 -1.21 13.39 -15.05
CA ARG A 95 -0.63 13.75 -16.34
C ARG A 95 -0.42 15.26 -16.48
N GLU A 96 -1.36 16.08 -16.02
CA GLU A 96 -1.30 17.53 -16.16
C GLU A 96 -0.34 18.22 -15.17
N ARG A 97 -0.16 17.64 -13.97
CA ARG A 97 0.47 18.32 -12.83
C ARG A 97 1.76 17.66 -12.34
N ILE A 98 2.07 16.42 -12.73
CA ILE A 98 3.27 15.71 -12.27
C ILE A 98 4.25 15.58 -13.42
N HIS A 99 5.40 16.22 -13.27
CA HIS A 99 6.55 16.02 -14.15
C HIS A 99 7.30 14.76 -13.75
N PHE A 100 7.70 13.95 -14.74
CA PHE A 100 8.52 12.77 -14.49
C PHE A 100 9.91 13.14 -13.97
N GLN A 101 10.48 12.27 -13.13
CA GLN A 101 11.83 12.41 -12.57
C GLN A 101 12.58 11.09 -12.79
N GLY A 102 13.66 11.12 -13.57
CA GLY A 102 14.35 9.88 -13.99
C GLY A 102 13.49 9.07 -14.96
N LEU A 103 13.38 7.75 -14.73
CA LEU A 103 12.49 6.91 -15.53
C LEU A 103 11.02 7.32 -15.32
N PRO A 104 10.23 7.48 -16.39
CA PRO A 104 8.81 7.75 -16.26
C PRO A 104 8.12 6.69 -15.40
N ALA A 105 7.36 7.15 -14.42
CA ALA A 105 6.71 6.31 -13.43
C ALA A 105 5.34 6.86 -13.07
N ARG A 106 4.44 5.98 -12.65
CA ARG A 106 3.10 6.34 -12.20
C ARG A 106 2.80 5.68 -10.87
N ILE A 107 2.20 6.47 -9.98
CA ILE A 107 1.56 6.01 -8.76
C ILE A 107 0.04 6.00 -8.98
N CYS A 108 -0.63 4.93 -8.58
CA CYS A 108 -2.09 4.82 -8.65
C CYS A 108 -2.56 3.88 -7.54
N TRP A 109 -3.39 4.36 -6.64
CA TRP A 109 -3.84 3.55 -5.51
C TRP A 109 -4.90 2.55 -5.96
N VAL A 110 -4.55 1.27 -5.94
CA VAL A 110 -5.42 0.16 -6.36
C VAL A 110 -5.34 -1.01 -5.39
N GLY A 111 -6.44 -1.75 -5.27
CA GLY A 111 -6.65 -2.76 -4.22
C GLY A 111 -6.49 -4.21 -4.66
N LEU A 112 -6.82 -5.10 -3.73
CA LEU A 112 -7.02 -6.52 -4.03
C LEU A 112 -8.12 -6.66 -5.08
N GLY A 113 -7.92 -7.54 -6.05
CA GLY A 113 -8.82 -7.69 -7.20
C GLY A 113 -8.34 -6.95 -8.45
N ASP A 114 -7.66 -5.81 -8.32
CA ASP A 114 -7.27 -5.00 -9.48
C ASP A 114 -5.77 -4.98 -9.76
N ARG A 115 -4.91 -5.06 -8.73
CA ARG A 115 -3.43 -5.07 -8.94
C ARG A 115 -2.98 -6.15 -9.93
N HIS A 116 -3.48 -7.38 -9.78
CA HIS A 116 -3.12 -8.48 -10.68
C HIS A 116 -3.68 -8.30 -12.10
N ARG A 117 -4.91 -7.78 -12.25
CA ARG A 117 -5.52 -7.48 -13.56
C ARG A 117 -4.69 -6.46 -14.34
N LEU A 118 -4.29 -5.37 -13.66
CA LEU A 118 -3.43 -4.34 -14.23
C LEU A 118 -2.05 -4.89 -14.60
N GLY A 119 -1.39 -5.63 -13.69
CA GLY A 119 -0.07 -6.18 -13.98
C GLY A 119 -0.06 -7.20 -15.13
N LEU A 120 -1.09 -8.04 -15.23
CA LEU A 120 -1.24 -8.97 -16.36
C LEU A 120 -1.46 -8.21 -17.68
N ALA A 121 -2.30 -7.17 -17.68
CA ALA A 121 -2.51 -6.34 -18.85
C ALA A 121 -1.24 -5.61 -19.28
N PHE A 122 -0.46 -5.05 -18.35
CA PHE A 122 0.82 -4.41 -18.68
C PHE A 122 1.81 -5.43 -19.26
N ASN A 123 1.88 -6.63 -18.71
CA ASN A 123 2.72 -7.70 -19.27
C ASN A 123 2.28 -8.08 -20.68
N GLU A 124 0.99 -8.16 -20.96
CA GLU A 124 0.48 -8.41 -22.30
C GLU A 124 0.82 -7.26 -23.27
N MET A 125 0.70 -6.01 -22.84
CA MET A 125 1.09 -4.85 -23.66
C MET A 125 2.59 -4.87 -24.01
N VAL A 126 3.46 -5.30 -23.09
CA VAL A 126 4.89 -5.55 -23.38
C VAL A 126 5.05 -6.68 -24.40
N ALA A 127 4.35 -7.81 -24.23
CA ALA A 127 4.42 -8.95 -25.15
C ALA A 127 3.99 -8.60 -26.58
N ARG A 128 3.02 -7.69 -26.73
CA ARG A 128 2.52 -7.21 -28.03
C ARG A 128 3.34 -6.07 -28.63
N GLY A 129 4.32 -5.54 -27.91
CA GLY A 129 5.10 -4.36 -28.32
C GLY A 129 4.30 -3.05 -28.29
N GLU A 130 3.15 -3.01 -27.61
CA GLU A 130 2.41 -1.77 -27.34
C GLU A 130 3.18 -0.86 -26.36
N LEU A 131 3.97 -1.47 -25.47
CA LEU A 131 4.95 -0.79 -24.62
C LEU A 131 6.36 -1.09 -25.15
N LYS A 132 7.24 -0.08 -25.15
CA LYS A 132 8.55 -0.16 -25.81
C LYS A 132 9.56 -1.04 -25.09
N ALA A 133 9.39 -1.26 -23.80
CA ALA A 133 10.27 -2.09 -22.97
C ALA A 133 9.49 -2.67 -21.77
N PRO A 134 10.09 -3.60 -21.00
CA PRO A 134 9.48 -4.11 -19.78
C PRO A 134 9.07 -3.01 -18.78
N ILE A 135 8.02 -3.31 -18.01
CA ILE A 135 7.54 -2.45 -16.92
C ILE A 135 7.93 -3.07 -15.58
N VAL A 136 8.41 -2.25 -14.66
CA VAL A 136 8.62 -2.65 -13.26
C VAL A 136 7.38 -2.26 -12.47
N ILE A 137 6.81 -3.19 -11.72
CA ILE A 137 5.67 -2.94 -10.82
C ILE A 137 6.10 -3.14 -9.38
N GLY A 138 5.85 -2.15 -8.53
CA GLY A 138 6.13 -2.23 -7.10
C GLY A 138 5.22 -1.32 -6.28
N ARG A 139 5.69 -0.97 -5.09
CA ARG A 139 4.99 -0.08 -4.15
C ARG A 139 5.96 0.48 -3.13
N ASP A 140 5.47 1.39 -2.29
CA ASP A 140 6.13 1.69 -1.02
C ASP A 140 6.09 0.46 -0.08
N HIS A 141 6.92 0.48 0.95
CA HIS A 141 6.80 -0.40 2.11
C HIS A 141 5.63 0.00 3.02
N LEU A 142 5.08 1.21 2.87
CA LEU A 142 3.78 1.58 3.40
C LEU A 142 2.69 0.94 2.53
N ASP A 143 2.13 -0.17 2.97
CA ASP A 143 0.97 -0.80 2.34
C ASP A 143 0.24 -1.71 3.33
N SER A 144 -1.01 -2.02 3.02
CA SER A 144 -1.98 -2.71 3.88
C SER A 144 -1.45 -3.94 4.62
N GLY A 145 -0.59 -4.75 4.00
CA GLY A 145 -0.07 -5.99 4.59
C GLY A 145 1.41 -6.00 4.90
N SER A 146 2.12 -4.89 4.70
CA SER A 146 3.58 -4.92 4.56
C SER A 146 4.34 -4.12 5.60
N VAL A 147 3.68 -3.60 6.63
CA VAL A 147 4.31 -2.80 7.69
C VAL A 147 3.65 -3.01 9.05
N ALA A 148 4.50 -3.06 10.08
CA ALA A 148 4.12 -2.84 11.47
C ALA A 148 4.81 -1.55 11.94
N SER A 149 4.03 -0.56 12.35
CA SER A 149 4.52 0.73 12.86
C SER A 149 3.47 1.37 13.79
N PRO A 150 3.60 1.20 15.12
CA PRO A 150 2.60 1.64 16.10
C PRO A 150 2.35 3.15 16.13
N ASN A 151 3.29 3.97 15.65
CA ASN A 151 3.14 5.43 15.60
C ASN A 151 2.70 5.94 14.22
N ARG A 152 2.35 5.02 13.30
CA ARG A 152 1.99 5.34 11.91
C ARG A 152 0.95 4.38 11.33
N GLU A 153 1.33 3.37 10.54
CA GLU A 153 0.36 2.55 9.79
C GLU A 153 -0.52 1.66 10.67
N THR A 154 0.05 1.15 11.76
CA THR A 154 -0.63 0.23 12.68
C THR A 154 -1.00 0.90 13.99
N GLU A 155 -1.02 2.23 14.04
CA GLU A 155 -1.46 3.00 15.21
C GLU A 155 -2.94 2.75 15.54
N ALA A 156 -3.25 2.35 16.77
CA ALA A 156 -4.60 2.07 17.23
C ALA A 156 -5.32 1.03 16.36
N MET A 157 -4.73 -0.16 16.19
CA MET A 157 -5.45 -1.29 15.63
C MET A 157 -6.67 -1.62 16.52
N ARG A 158 -7.76 -2.09 15.92
CA ARG A 158 -9.04 -2.32 16.62
C ARG A 158 -8.91 -3.33 17.77
N ASP A 159 -8.01 -4.30 17.62
CA ASP A 159 -7.69 -5.36 18.58
C ASP A 159 -6.44 -5.08 19.42
N GLY A 160 -5.80 -3.92 19.26
CA GLY A 160 -4.55 -3.56 19.94
C GLY A 160 -3.29 -4.26 19.40
N SER A 161 -3.35 -4.89 18.22
CA SER A 161 -2.22 -5.59 17.58
C SER A 161 -1.16 -4.66 16.95
N ASP A 162 -1.08 -3.41 17.39
CA ASP A 162 -0.28 -2.33 16.81
C ASP A 162 1.18 -2.74 16.55
N ALA A 163 1.80 -3.42 17.53
CA ALA A 163 3.22 -3.78 17.53
C ALA A 163 3.53 -5.16 16.93
N VAL A 164 2.52 -5.92 16.47
CA VAL A 164 2.73 -7.27 15.92
C VAL A 164 3.45 -7.17 14.57
N SER A 165 4.72 -7.58 14.53
CA SER A 165 5.60 -7.49 13.37
C SER A 165 5.70 -8.77 12.52
N ASP A 166 4.91 -9.81 12.84
CA ASP A 166 4.89 -11.04 12.04
C ASP A 166 4.40 -10.79 10.61
N TRP A 167 3.40 -9.92 10.46
CA TRP A 167 2.76 -9.61 9.18
C TRP A 167 3.71 -9.11 8.08
N PRO A 168 4.55 -8.07 8.29
CA PRO A 168 5.53 -7.66 7.28
C PRO A 168 6.55 -8.77 6.94
N ILE A 169 6.94 -9.60 7.92
CA ILE A 169 7.85 -10.72 7.69
C ILE A 169 7.18 -11.77 6.78
N LEU A 170 5.93 -12.14 7.10
CA LEU A 170 5.13 -13.05 6.29
C LEU A 170 4.86 -12.48 4.89
N ASN A 171 4.63 -11.17 4.75
CA ASN A 171 4.49 -10.53 3.45
C ASN A 171 5.76 -10.68 2.59
N ALA A 172 6.95 -10.49 3.17
CA ALA A 172 8.21 -10.71 2.46
C ALA A 172 8.39 -12.19 2.03
N LEU A 173 8.16 -13.12 2.96
CA LEU A 173 8.27 -14.55 2.68
C LEU A 173 7.28 -15.00 1.60
N LEU A 174 6.02 -14.55 1.68
CA LEU A 174 4.98 -14.88 0.71
C LEU A 174 5.27 -14.28 -0.66
N ASN A 175 5.74 -13.03 -0.74
CA ASN A 175 6.16 -12.43 -2.00
C ASN A 175 7.33 -13.18 -2.65
N THR A 176 8.28 -13.65 -1.84
CA THR A 176 9.40 -14.48 -2.29
C THR A 176 8.88 -15.81 -2.87
N ALA A 177 8.00 -16.50 -2.15
CA ALA A 177 7.38 -17.75 -2.59
C ALA A 177 6.48 -17.56 -3.83
N SER A 178 5.84 -16.40 -3.96
CA SER A 178 4.94 -16.08 -5.08
C SER A 178 5.70 -15.81 -6.38
N GLY A 179 6.97 -15.41 -6.28
CA GLY A 179 7.86 -15.15 -7.41
C GLY A 179 8.03 -13.65 -7.73
N ALA A 180 8.06 -12.78 -6.73
CA ALA A 180 8.49 -11.40 -6.93
C ALA A 180 9.93 -11.38 -7.52
N SER A 181 10.24 -10.38 -8.35
CA SER A 181 11.57 -10.22 -8.94
C SER A 181 12.62 -9.85 -7.89
N TRP A 182 12.24 -9.04 -6.91
CA TRP A 182 13.00 -8.89 -5.67
C TRP A 182 12.08 -8.55 -4.50
N VAL A 183 12.57 -8.87 -3.31
CA VAL A 183 11.90 -8.65 -2.03
C VAL A 183 12.90 -8.03 -1.07
N SER A 184 12.43 -7.12 -0.22
CA SER A 184 13.23 -6.46 0.80
C SER A 184 12.51 -6.51 2.14
N LEU A 185 13.29 -6.62 3.23
CA LEU A 185 12.79 -6.49 4.60
C LEU A 185 13.66 -5.46 5.31
N HIS A 186 13.05 -4.36 5.74
CA HIS A 186 13.73 -3.21 6.31
C HIS A 186 13.20 -2.89 7.72
N HIS A 187 13.98 -2.12 8.45
CA HIS A 187 13.67 -1.65 9.80
C HIS A 187 13.83 -0.12 9.89
N GLY A 188 12.89 0.54 10.57
CA GLY A 188 12.94 1.95 10.97
C GLY A 188 12.68 2.96 9.85
N GLY A 189 12.15 2.53 8.70
CA GLY A 189 11.80 3.45 7.62
C GLY A 189 10.68 4.41 8.04
N GLY A 190 10.89 5.69 7.75
CA GLY A 190 9.97 6.80 8.00
C GLY A 190 9.87 7.25 9.45
N VAL A 191 9.70 6.33 10.40
CA VAL A 191 9.54 6.66 11.84
C VAL A 191 10.83 6.52 12.66
N GLY A 192 11.93 6.06 12.06
CA GLY A 192 13.22 5.92 12.73
C GLY A 192 13.42 4.56 13.41
N MET A 193 14.65 4.33 13.87
CA MET A 193 15.07 3.05 14.48
C MET A 193 14.19 2.67 15.67
N GLY A 194 13.73 1.41 15.69
CA GLY A 194 12.93 0.84 16.78
C GLY A 194 11.42 0.97 16.60
N TYR A 195 10.95 1.75 15.63
CA TYR A 195 9.52 2.09 15.51
C TYR A 195 8.80 1.45 14.31
N SER A 196 9.51 0.74 13.44
CA SER A 196 8.87 0.03 12.33
C SER A 196 9.66 -1.16 11.79
N GLN A 197 8.93 -2.18 11.33
CA GLN A 197 9.43 -3.27 10.49
C GLN A 197 8.52 -3.39 9.27
N HIS A 198 9.11 -3.49 8.08
CA HIS A 198 8.32 -3.45 6.86
C HIS A 198 8.98 -4.09 5.65
N ALA A 199 8.17 -4.59 4.73
CA ALA A 199 8.56 -5.35 3.55
C ALA A 199 8.23 -4.63 2.24
N GLY A 200 9.15 -4.74 1.29
CA GLY A 200 8.99 -4.26 -0.07
C GLY A 200 8.98 -5.43 -1.04
N MET A 201 8.27 -5.26 -2.14
CA MET A 201 8.25 -6.23 -3.22
C MET A 201 8.21 -5.49 -4.55
N VAL A 202 8.79 -6.12 -5.56
CA VAL A 202 8.73 -5.64 -6.94
C VAL A 202 8.69 -6.84 -7.88
N VAL A 203 7.93 -6.73 -8.96
CA VAL A 203 7.83 -7.73 -10.02
C VAL A 203 7.99 -7.08 -11.40
N VAL A 204 8.73 -7.74 -12.29
CA VAL A 204 8.97 -7.27 -13.66
C VAL A 204 7.95 -7.90 -14.62
N CYS A 205 7.32 -7.05 -15.42
CA CYS A 205 6.49 -7.39 -16.57
C CYS A 205 7.36 -7.38 -17.83
N ASP A 206 7.94 -8.53 -18.17
CA ASP A 206 8.86 -8.69 -19.32
C ASP A 206 8.16 -9.25 -20.58
N GLY A 207 6.84 -9.42 -20.54
CA GLY A 207 6.05 -9.96 -21.65
C GLY A 207 6.02 -11.48 -21.72
N THR A 208 6.76 -12.19 -20.86
CA THR A 208 6.82 -13.65 -20.92
C THR A 208 5.62 -14.32 -20.24
N PRO A 209 5.23 -15.54 -20.66
CA PRO A 209 4.26 -16.35 -19.92
C PRO A 209 4.71 -16.67 -18.50
N ALA A 210 6.02 -16.81 -18.28
CA ALA A 210 6.60 -17.05 -16.96
C ALA A 210 6.39 -15.84 -16.02
N ALA A 211 6.56 -14.61 -16.54
CA ALA A 211 6.22 -13.39 -15.79
C ALA A 211 4.71 -13.32 -15.51
N ALA A 212 3.85 -13.61 -16.48
CA ALA A 212 2.40 -13.62 -16.27
C ALA A 212 2.00 -14.53 -15.08
N ALA A 213 2.56 -15.73 -14.99
CA ALA A 213 2.31 -16.64 -13.86
C ALA A 213 2.79 -16.08 -12.51
N ARG A 214 3.96 -15.43 -12.48
CA ARG A 214 4.47 -14.77 -11.25
C ARG A 214 3.59 -13.59 -10.86
N ILE A 215 3.30 -12.70 -11.80
CA ILE A 215 2.46 -11.50 -11.61
C ILE A 215 1.08 -11.87 -11.05
N GLY A 216 0.42 -12.88 -11.65
CA GLY A 216 -0.90 -13.33 -11.21
C GLY A 216 -0.94 -13.79 -9.75
N ARG A 217 0.13 -14.43 -9.25
CA ARG A 217 0.24 -14.82 -7.84
C ARG A 217 0.66 -13.66 -6.95
N VAL A 218 1.74 -12.99 -7.32
CA VAL A 218 2.40 -11.96 -6.52
C VAL A 218 1.47 -10.77 -6.28
N LEU A 219 0.83 -10.24 -7.33
CA LEU A 219 -0.07 -9.09 -7.23
C LEU A 219 -1.48 -9.45 -6.71
N TRP A 220 -1.73 -10.74 -6.45
CA TRP A 220 -2.88 -11.19 -5.66
C TRP A 220 -2.49 -11.31 -4.19
N ASN A 221 -1.44 -12.08 -3.90
CA ASN A 221 -1.00 -12.41 -2.55
C ASN A 221 -0.53 -11.20 -1.75
N ASP A 222 0.15 -10.24 -2.39
CA ASP A 222 0.67 -9.04 -1.72
C ASP A 222 -0.44 -8.16 -1.10
N PRO A 223 -1.45 -7.67 -1.85
CA PRO A 223 -2.56 -6.94 -1.24
C PRO A 223 -3.48 -7.86 -0.41
N ALA A 224 -3.58 -9.16 -0.74
CA ALA A 224 -4.37 -10.10 0.04
C ALA A 224 -3.82 -10.29 1.46
N SER A 225 -2.50 -10.22 1.66
CA SER A 225 -1.93 -10.29 3.00
C SER A 225 -2.33 -9.11 3.88
N GLY A 226 -2.61 -7.95 3.27
CA GLY A 226 -3.14 -6.77 3.97
C GLY A 226 -4.61 -6.90 4.34
N VAL A 227 -5.42 -7.44 3.43
CA VAL A 227 -6.83 -7.78 3.73
C VAL A 227 -6.90 -8.84 4.82
N MET A 228 -6.07 -9.88 4.75
CA MET A 228 -5.90 -10.90 5.80
C MET A 228 -5.59 -10.27 7.16
N ARG A 229 -4.54 -9.44 7.25
CA ARG A 229 -4.12 -8.78 8.49
C ARG A 229 -5.22 -7.93 9.12
N HIS A 230 -5.95 -7.16 8.31
CA HIS A 230 -7.01 -6.31 8.82
C HIS A 230 -8.29 -7.11 9.16
N ALA A 231 -8.56 -8.20 8.45
CA ALA A 231 -9.64 -9.11 8.80
C ALA A 231 -9.39 -9.81 10.14
N ASP A 232 -8.14 -10.25 10.37
CA ASP A 232 -7.67 -10.83 11.63
C ASP A 232 -7.87 -9.85 12.81
N ALA A 233 -7.49 -8.58 12.62
CA ALA A 233 -7.72 -7.51 13.60
C ALA A 233 -9.20 -7.09 13.78
N GLY A 234 -10.15 -7.79 13.15
CA GLY A 234 -11.58 -7.59 13.36
C GLY A 234 -12.20 -6.42 12.59
N TYR A 235 -11.56 -5.93 11.52
CA TYR A 235 -12.18 -4.91 10.66
C TYR A 235 -13.22 -5.54 9.74
N GLU A 236 -14.50 -5.22 9.95
CA GLU A 236 -15.63 -5.79 9.19
C GLU A 236 -15.53 -5.53 7.68
N GLU A 237 -15.00 -4.38 7.27
CA GLU A 237 -14.75 -4.10 5.86
C GLU A 237 -13.75 -5.09 5.24
N ALA A 238 -12.66 -5.41 5.96
CA ALA A 238 -11.67 -6.38 5.50
C ALA A 238 -12.24 -7.79 5.47
N ILE A 239 -13.05 -8.18 6.46
CA ILE A 239 -13.72 -9.49 6.48
C ILE A 239 -14.69 -9.61 5.29
N ARG A 240 -15.50 -8.59 5.02
CA ARG A 240 -16.41 -8.58 3.87
C ARG A 240 -15.64 -8.65 2.54
N HIS A 241 -14.55 -7.88 2.43
CA HIS A 241 -13.76 -7.85 1.21
C HIS A 241 -13.01 -9.18 0.98
N ALA A 242 -12.48 -9.81 2.05
CA ALA A 242 -11.90 -11.15 1.99
C ALA A 242 -12.89 -12.18 1.45
N ARG A 243 -14.14 -12.16 1.93
CA ARG A 243 -15.22 -13.04 1.44
C ARG A 243 -15.56 -12.75 -0.03
N HIS A 244 -15.65 -11.46 -0.40
CA HIS A 244 -15.93 -11.05 -1.77
C HIS A 244 -14.86 -11.53 -2.76
N CYS A 245 -13.58 -11.45 -2.37
CA CYS A 245 -12.46 -11.92 -3.17
C CYS A 245 -12.19 -13.43 -3.04
N GLY A 246 -12.94 -14.16 -2.21
CA GLY A 246 -12.75 -15.60 -2.00
C GLY A 246 -11.42 -15.96 -1.36
N LEU A 247 -10.91 -15.14 -0.42
CA LEU A 247 -9.68 -15.45 0.31
C LEU A 247 -9.90 -16.63 1.26
N ASP A 248 -8.96 -17.57 1.27
CA ASP A 248 -8.90 -18.66 2.25
C ASP A 248 -8.26 -18.14 3.55
N LEU A 249 -9.11 -17.75 4.50
CA LEU A 249 -8.71 -17.27 5.81
C LEU A 249 -9.18 -18.28 6.88
N PRO A 250 -8.33 -19.22 7.33
CA PRO A 250 -8.77 -20.40 8.09
C PRO A 250 -9.56 -20.12 9.37
N MET A 251 -9.28 -18.99 10.02
CA MET A 251 -9.88 -18.58 11.29
C MET A 251 -10.98 -17.53 11.15
N VAL A 252 -11.09 -16.87 9.99
CA VAL A 252 -12.03 -15.75 9.79
C VAL A 252 -13.35 -16.27 9.25
N GLY A 253 -14.43 -16.12 10.02
CA GLY A 253 -15.77 -16.57 9.62
C GLY A 253 -16.13 -17.98 10.06
N ARG A 254 -15.28 -18.65 10.85
CA ARG A 254 -15.73 -19.78 11.67
C ARG A 254 -16.47 -19.23 12.89
N GLU A 255 -17.71 -19.69 13.10
CA GLU A 255 -18.26 -19.69 14.45
C GLU A 255 -17.37 -20.59 15.31
N LEU A 256 -16.84 -20.06 16.41
CA LEU A 256 -16.12 -20.85 17.39
C LEU A 256 -17.13 -21.82 18.05
N GLY A 257 -17.28 -23.00 17.46
CA GLY A 257 -17.99 -24.13 18.05
C GLY A 257 -19.39 -24.38 17.49
N ALA A 258 -19.48 -25.42 16.64
CA ALA A 258 -20.53 -26.42 16.72
C ALA A 258 -19.86 -27.73 17.15
#